data_AF-A0A3R7XCY5-F1
#
_entry.id   AF-A0A3R7XCY5-F1
#
_cell.length_a   1.000
_cell.length_b   1.000
_cell.length_c   1.000
_cell.angle_alpha   90.00
_cell.angle_beta   90.00
_cell.angle_gamma   90.00
#
_symmetry.space_group_name_H-M   'P 1'
#
loop_
_entity.id
_entity.type
_entity.pdbx_description
1 polymer ?
#
loop_
_entity_poly.entity_id
_entity_poly.type
_entity_poly.pdbx_seq_one_letter_code
_entity_poly.pdbx_strand_id
1 'polypeptide(L)'
;MGRGWQVLIVVVIAMLSSGVSDSIQMGLAAELTTCFPKMSFMQARIICVLLNAPAIAIGYQQYDILTLYLIADLLCTAAVGPMLLGTWKRATRTGSLTGCGAGLATIFICGVIAQGKFIGGFNWFILPEGLYLQNSMITFIVTLIVPPVVTVVVSLLTKSSANEVATDNSYLIQLSPIQESSKA
;
A
#
# COMPACT_ATOMS: atom_id res chain seq x y z
N MET A 1 -30.67 -8.23 -31.42
CA MET A 1 -30.55 -7.23 -30.34
C MET A 1 -30.53 -5.83 -30.98
N GLY A 2 -31.46 -4.94 -30.63
CA GLY A 2 -31.56 -3.60 -31.23
C GLY A 2 -30.39 -2.68 -30.84
N ARG A 3 -30.06 -1.70 -31.70
CA ARG A 3 -28.97 -0.72 -31.48
C ARG A 3 -29.08 0.01 -30.13
N GLY A 4 -30.30 0.26 -29.64
CA GLY A 4 -30.54 0.87 -28.32
C GLY A 4 -30.05 0.01 -27.14
N TRP A 5 -30.14 -1.32 -27.24
CA TRP A 5 -29.63 -2.22 -26.20
C TRP A 5 -28.11 -2.20 -26.11
N GLN A 6 -27.41 -2.10 -27.25
CA GLN A 6 -25.95 -2.01 -27.26
C GLN A 6 -25.46 -0.71 -26.62
N VAL A 7 -26.09 0.43 -26.96
CA VAL A 7 -25.77 1.73 -26.36
C VAL A 7 -26.01 1.70 -24.85
N LEU A 8 -27.13 1.15 -24.40
CA LEU A 8 -27.44 1.03 -22.98
C LEU A 8 -26.37 0.21 -22.23
N ILE A 9 -25.95 -0.93 -22.78
CA ILE A 9 -24.91 -1.77 -22.17
C ILE A 9 -23.58 -1.01 -22.07
N VAL A 10 -23.15 -0.32 -23.14
CA VAL A 10 -21.91 0.46 -23.13
C VAL A 10 -21.96 1.59 -22.10
N VAL A 11 -23.09 2.30 -22.00
CA VAL A 11 -23.29 3.36 -21.01
C VAL A 11 -23.22 2.80 -19.59
N VAL A 12 -23.86 1.66 -19.32
CA VAL A 12 -23.80 1.02 -18.00
C VAL A 12 -22.37 0.60 -17.65
N ILE A 13 -21.64 -0.03 -18.56
CA ILE A 13 -20.24 -0.42 -18.34
C ILE A 13 -19.37 0.81 -18.08
N ALA A 14 -19.55 1.89 -18.85
CA ALA A 14 -18.81 3.13 -18.67
C ALA A 14 -19.10 3.79 -17.31
N MET A 15 -20.36 3.80 -16.87
CA MET A 15 -20.73 4.32 -15.55
C MET A 15 -20.13 3.50 -14.42
N LEU A 16 -20.19 2.17 -14.51
CA LEU A 16 -19.61 1.26 -13.50
C LEU A 16 -18.08 1.45 -13.42
N SER A 17 -17.39 1.50 -14.57
CA SER A 17 -15.95 1.72 -14.61
C SER A 17 -15.57 3.10 -14.06
N SER A 18 -16.33 4.15 -14.40
CA SER A 18 -16.06 5.50 -13.91
C SER A 18 -16.25 5.60 -12.40
N GLY A 19 -17.24 4.92 -11.82
CA GLY A 19 -17.48 4.93 -10.38
C GLY A 19 -16.35 4.30 -9.57
N VAL A 20 -15.79 3.18 -10.05
CA VAL A 20 -14.62 2.55 -9.40
C VAL A 20 -13.40 3.47 -9.46
N SER A 21 -13.13 4.06 -10.63
CA SER A 21 -12.01 4.99 -10.82
C SER A 21 -12.12 6.23 -9.94
N ASP A 22 -13.34 6.76 -9.74
CA ASP A 22 -13.57 7.93 -8.88
C ASP A 22 -13.31 7.59 -7.40
N SER A 23 -13.80 6.43 -6.95
CA SER A 23 -13.58 5.97 -5.58
C SER A 23 -12.09 5.82 -5.24
N ILE A 24 -11.28 5.25 -6.15
CA ILE A 24 -9.82 5.12 -5.97
C ILE A 24 -9.14 6.49 -5.92
N GLN A 25 -9.50 7.41 -6.82
CA GLN A 25 -8.91 8.75 -6.87
C GLN A 25 -9.26 9.58 -5.63
N MET A 26 -10.49 9.45 -5.13
CA MET A 26 -10.92 10.11 -3.91
C MET A 26 -10.19 9.56 -2.68
N GLY A 27 -10.01 8.24 -2.59
CA GLY A 27 -9.21 7.60 -1.54
C GLY A 27 -7.75 8.08 -1.55
N LEU A 28 -7.12 8.12 -2.74
CA LEU A 28 -5.76 8.61 -2.88
C LEU A 28 -5.62 10.08 -2.51
N ALA A 29 -6.54 10.93 -2.97
CA ALA A 29 -6.53 12.36 -2.64
C ALA A 29 -6.67 12.59 -1.13
N ALA A 30 -7.54 11.83 -0.45
CA ALA A 30 -7.71 11.90 1.00
C ALA A 30 -6.41 11.54 1.75
N GLU A 31 -5.76 10.43 1.38
CA GLU A 31 -4.50 10.02 1.99
C GLU A 31 -3.37 11.03 1.74
N LEU A 32 -3.27 11.56 0.52
CA LEU A 32 -2.23 12.51 0.15
C LEU A 32 -2.37 13.83 0.92
N THR A 33 -3.60 14.34 1.09
CA THR A 33 -3.85 15.55 1.88
C THR A 33 -3.61 15.33 3.38
N THR A 34 -3.86 14.13 3.90
CA THR A 34 -3.60 13.77 5.30
C THR A 34 -2.12 13.61 5.59
N CYS A 35 -1.35 12.98 4.69
CA CYS A 35 0.08 12.75 4.85
C CYS A 35 0.93 13.99 4.53
N PHE A 36 0.49 14.84 3.59
CA PHE A 36 1.18 16.05 3.17
C PHE A 36 0.30 17.29 3.38
N PRO A 37 0.17 17.80 4.62
CA PRO A 37 -0.69 18.94 4.93
C PRO A 37 -0.25 20.26 4.27
N LYS A 38 0.95 20.31 3.68
CA LYS A 38 1.46 21.45 2.90
C LYS A 38 1.07 21.41 1.42
N MET A 39 0.44 20.33 0.95
CA MET A 39 0.06 20.16 -0.45
C MET A 39 -1.27 20.86 -0.74
N SER A 40 -1.35 21.61 -1.83
CA SER A 40 -2.61 22.19 -2.30
C SER A 40 -3.52 21.12 -2.92
N PHE A 41 -4.84 21.27 -2.78
CA PHE A 41 -5.82 20.40 -3.46
C PHE A 41 -5.59 20.27 -4.96
N MET A 42 -5.08 21.32 -5.60
CA MET A 42 -4.74 21.30 -7.03
C MET A 42 -3.58 20.35 -7.33
N GLN A 43 -2.58 20.28 -6.45
CA GLN A 43 -1.44 19.36 -6.61
C GLN A 43 -1.89 17.91 -6.45
N ALA A 44 -2.77 17.63 -5.49
CA ALA A 44 -3.34 16.30 -5.31
C ALA A 44 -4.11 15.82 -6.55
N ARG A 45 -4.92 16.69 -7.16
CA ARG A 45 -5.62 16.38 -8.42
C ARG A 45 -4.68 16.11 -9.58
N ILE A 46 -3.63 16.92 -9.74
CA ILE A 46 -2.63 16.71 -10.79
C ILE A 46 -1.97 15.34 -10.64
N ILE A 47 -1.66 14.92 -9.41
CA ILE A 47 -1.09 13.60 -9.13
C ILE A 47 -2.06 12.48 -9.51
N CYS A 48 -3.35 12.59 -9.17
CA CYS A 48 -4.36 11.60 -9.58
C CYS A 48 -4.49 11.49 -11.10
N VAL A 49 -4.46 12.62 -11.83
CA VAL A 49 -4.49 12.63 -13.30
C VAL A 49 -3.22 11.98 -13.87
N LEU A 50 -2.06 12.30 -13.30
CA LEU A 50 -0.77 11.74 -13.73
C LEU A 50 -0.71 10.21 -13.53
N LEU A 51 -1.36 9.69 -12.49
CA LEU A 51 -1.48 8.25 -12.23
C LEU A 51 -2.50 7.55 -13.14
N ASN A 52 -3.52 8.26 -13.63
CA ASN A 52 -4.46 7.71 -14.61
C ASN A 52 -3.83 7.48 -15.99
N ALA A 53 -2.91 8.34 -16.42
CA ALA A 53 -2.24 8.22 -17.72
C ALA A 53 -1.57 6.85 -17.97
N PRO A 54 -0.72 6.31 -17.05
CA PRO A 54 -0.13 4.99 -17.23
C PRO A 54 -1.17 3.87 -17.11
N ALA A 55 -2.22 4.02 -16.28
CA ALA A 55 -3.29 3.03 -16.18
C ALA A 55 -4.03 2.85 -17.52
N ILE A 56 -4.31 3.96 -18.22
CA ILE A 56 -4.88 3.95 -19.56
C ILE A 56 -3.93 3.26 -20.55
N ALA A 57 -2.63 3.57 -20.49
CA ALA A 57 -1.63 2.96 -21.37
C ALA A 57 -1.55 1.42 -21.19
N ILE A 58 -1.59 0.93 -19.94
CA ILE A 58 -1.62 -0.50 -19.63
C ILE A 58 -2.94 -1.13 -20.11
N GLY A 59 -4.07 -0.42 -19.96
CA GLY A 59 -5.37 -0.87 -20.45
C GLY A 59 -5.42 -1.12 -21.96
N TYR A 60 -4.64 -0.38 -22.75
CA TYR A 60 -4.53 -0.62 -24.20
C TYR A 60 -3.76 -1.89 -24.55
N GLN A 61 -2.89 -2.39 -23.68
CA GLN A 61 -2.00 -3.52 -23.97
C GLN A 61 -2.70 -4.89 -23.87
N GLN A 62 -4.01 -4.93 -23.63
CA GLN A 62 -4.84 -6.15 -23.62
C GLN A 62 -4.27 -7.26 -22.71
N TYR A 63 -3.71 -6.88 -21.55
CA TYR A 63 -3.26 -7.84 -20.56
C TYR A 63 -4.42 -8.71 -20.07
N ASP A 64 -4.10 -9.96 -19.71
CA ASP A 64 -5.06 -10.84 -19.06
C ASP A 64 -5.51 -10.23 -17.73
N ILE A 65 -6.83 -10.08 -17.59
CA ILE A 65 -7.49 -9.53 -16.41
C ILE A 65 -7.15 -10.36 -15.18
N LEU A 66 -7.01 -11.69 -15.32
CA LEU A 66 -6.62 -12.56 -14.20
C LEU A 66 -5.24 -12.21 -13.67
N THR A 67 -4.29 -11.90 -14.55
CA THR A 67 -2.92 -11.56 -14.14
C THR A 67 -2.89 -10.22 -13.43
N LEU A 68 -3.60 -9.21 -13.96
CA LEU A 68 -3.74 -7.91 -13.30
C LEU A 68 -4.39 -8.02 -11.92
N TYR A 69 -5.44 -8.84 -11.80
CA TYR A 69 -6.10 -9.12 -10.53
C TYR A 69 -5.16 -9.82 -9.54
N LEU A 70 -4.39 -10.81 -10.02
CA LEU A 70 -3.43 -11.53 -9.20
C LEU A 70 -2.32 -10.63 -8.65
N ILE A 71 -1.79 -9.72 -9.48
CA ILE A 71 -0.79 -8.74 -9.05
C ILE A 71 -1.36 -7.85 -7.96
N ALA A 72 -2.61 -7.39 -8.12
CA ALA A 72 -3.29 -6.57 -7.12
C ALA A 72 -3.49 -7.33 -5.81
N ASP A 73 -3.91 -8.60 -5.85
CA ASP A 73 -4.09 -9.44 -4.68
C ASP A 73 -2.77 -9.74 -3.95
N LEU A 74 -1.67 -9.93 -4.69
CA LEU A 74 -0.35 -10.12 -4.09
C LEU A 74 0.10 -8.88 -3.33
N LEU A 75 -0.07 -7.69 -3.93
CA LEU A 75 0.25 -6.42 -3.29
C LEU A 75 -0.63 -6.15 -2.08
N CYS A 76 -1.93 -6.48 -2.17
CA CYS A 76 -2.85 -6.42 -1.04
C CYS A 76 -2.39 -7.32 0.10
N THR A 77 -2.00 -8.56 -0.22
CA THR A 77 -1.49 -9.54 0.76
C THR A 77 -0.25 -9.03 1.50
N ALA A 78 0.63 -8.29 0.82
CA ALA A 78 1.81 -7.69 1.45
C ALA A 78 1.48 -6.59 2.46
N ALA A 79 0.37 -5.87 2.27
CA ALA A 79 0.00 -4.70 3.08
C ALA A 79 -1.08 -5.01 4.14
N VAL A 80 -1.97 -5.97 3.89
CA VAL A 80 -3.15 -6.24 4.74
C VAL A 80 -2.77 -6.64 6.16
N GLY A 81 -1.74 -7.46 6.34
CA GLY A 81 -1.26 -7.89 7.66
C GLY A 81 -0.77 -6.71 8.51
N PRO A 82 0.21 -5.93 8.04
CA PRO A 82 0.67 -4.71 8.73
C PRO A 82 -0.42 -3.67 8.96
N MET A 83 -1.38 -3.52 8.03
CA MET A 83 -2.49 -2.57 8.14
C MET A 83 -3.48 -2.98 9.25
N LEU A 84 -3.86 -4.27 9.31
CA LEU A 84 -4.69 -4.81 10.39
C LEU A 84 -3.99 -4.70 11.74
N LEU A 85 -2.70 -5.06 11.80
CA LEU A 85 -1.90 -4.95 13.03
C LEU A 85 -1.73 -3.50 13.48
N GLY A 86 -1.68 -2.53 12.56
CA GLY A 86 -1.62 -1.10 12.88
C GLY A 86 -2.82 -0.58 13.69
N THR A 87 -3.97 -1.25 13.62
CA THR A 87 -5.15 -0.90 14.45
C THR A 87 -5.05 -1.41 15.89
N TRP A 88 -4.10 -2.31 16.18
CA TRP A 88 -3.92 -2.87 17.52
C TRP A 88 -3.25 -1.87 18.45
N LYS A 89 -3.82 -1.63 19.64
CA LYS A 89 -3.29 -0.66 20.64
C LYS A 89 -1.83 -0.85 21.05
N ARG A 90 -1.23 -2.01 20.76
CA ARG A 90 0.16 -2.36 21.08
C ARG A 90 1.12 -2.21 19.89
N ALA A 91 0.59 -1.96 18.69
CA ALA A 91 1.38 -1.82 17.48
C ALA A 91 1.93 -0.40 17.33
N THR A 92 3.24 -0.28 17.15
CA THR A 92 3.89 1.01 16.90
C THR A 92 3.77 1.41 15.43
N ARG A 93 3.56 2.70 15.16
CA ARG A 93 3.47 3.27 13.80
C ARG A 93 4.68 2.89 12.94
N THR A 94 5.87 2.83 13.53
CA THR A 94 7.11 2.39 12.88
C THR A 94 7.06 0.92 12.48
N GLY A 95 6.53 0.03 13.33
CA GLY A 95 6.42 -1.40 13.05
C GLY A 95 5.47 -1.73 11.89
N SER A 96 4.36 -0.98 11.77
CA SER A 96 3.42 -1.15 10.63
C SER A 96 4.07 -0.70 9.31
N LEU A 97 4.77 0.44 9.31
CA LEU A 97 5.47 0.94 8.11
C LEU A 97 6.62 0.02 7.68
N THR A 98 7.44 -0.44 8.63
CA THR A 98 8.51 -1.40 8.35
C THR A 98 7.95 -2.75 7.88
N GLY A 99 6.78 -3.15 8.39
CA GLY A 99 6.05 -4.33 7.91
C GLY A 99 5.63 -4.23 6.46
N CYS A 100 5.02 -3.11 6.05
CA CYS A 100 4.67 -2.86 4.65
C CYS A 100 5.91 -2.89 3.75
N GLY A 101 6.99 -2.24 4.17
CA GLY A 101 8.28 -2.28 3.45
C GLY A 101 8.86 -3.69 3.35
N ALA A 102 8.78 -4.47 4.42
CA ALA A 102 9.21 -5.87 4.44
C ALA A 102 8.34 -6.75 3.54
N GLY A 103 7.04 -6.49 3.43
CA GLY A 103 6.15 -7.18 2.48
C GLY A 103 6.57 -6.96 1.03
N LEU A 104 6.85 -5.71 0.64
CA LEU A 104 7.37 -5.39 -0.69
C LEU A 104 8.74 -6.02 -0.94
N ALA A 105 9.64 -5.96 0.05
CA ALA A 105 10.96 -6.59 -0.03
C ALA A 105 10.86 -8.12 -0.15
N THR A 106 9.88 -8.73 0.52
CA THR A 106 9.64 -10.18 0.47
C THR A 106 9.23 -10.60 -0.94
N ILE A 107 8.31 -9.88 -1.59
CA ILE A 107 7.93 -10.12 -2.99
C ILE A 107 9.17 -10.02 -3.89
N PHE A 108 9.96 -8.96 -3.73
CA PHE A 108 11.16 -8.74 -4.53
C PHE A 108 12.20 -9.85 -4.35
N ILE A 109 12.53 -10.21 -3.10
CA ILE A 109 13.52 -11.25 -2.78
C ILE A 109 13.04 -12.61 -3.31
N CYS A 110 11.76 -12.95 -3.14
CA CYS A 110 11.20 -14.20 -3.65
C CYS A 110 11.28 -14.24 -5.19
N GLY A 111 11.04 -13.12 -5.87
CA GLY A 111 11.21 -12.99 -7.31
C GLY A 111 12.67 -13.13 -7.79
N VAL A 112 13.62 -12.55 -7.06
CA VAL A 112 15.05 -12.71 -7.36
C VAL A 112 15.50 -14.17 -7.18
N ILE A 113 15.02 -14.86 -6.14
CA ILE A 113 15.32 -16.27 -5.89
C ILE A 113 14.69 -17.16 -6.98
N ALA A 114 13.46 -16.87 -7.40
CA ALA A 114 12.75 -17.64 -8.42
C ALA A 114 13.35 -17.49 -9.83
N GLN A 115 13.85 -16.31 -10.20
CA GLN A 115 14.41 -16.04 -11.53
C GLN A 115 15.95 -16.05 -11.60
N GLY A 116 16.65 -16.07 -10.47
CA GLY A 116 18.12 -16.09 -10.41
C GLY A 116 18.82 -14.83 -10.94
N LYS A 117 18.08 -13.75 -11.23
CA LYS A 117 18.57 -12.48 -11.79
C LYS A 117 17.95 -11.30 -11.04
N PHE A 118 18.76 -10.28 -10.72
CA PHE A 118 18.29 -9.04 -10.06
C PHE A 118 17.18 -8.33 -10.85
N ILE A 119 17.28 -8.31 -12.18
CA ILE A 119 16.23 -7.76 -13.06
C ILE A 119 14.94 -8.59 -13.05
N GLY A 120 15.05 -9.87 -12.67
CA GLY A 120 13.92 -10.78 -12.56
C GLY A 120 13.00 -10.48 -11.39
N GLY A 121 13.50 -9.83 -10.32
CA GLY A 121 12.67 -9.43 -9.17
C GLY A 121 11.58 -8.43 -9.53
N PHE A 122 11.88 -7.46 -10.40
CA PHE A 122 10.88 -6.53 -10.93
C PHE A 122 9.94 -7.19 -11.93
N ASN A 123 10.46 -8.09 -12.77
CA ASN A 123 9.65 -8.84 -13.71
C ASN A 123 8.69 -9.80 -13.00
N TRP A 124 9.08 -10.32 -11.84
CA TRP A 124 8.25 -11.18 -11.00
C TRP A 124 7.06 -10.44 -10.38
N PHE A 125 7.14 -9.12 -10.23
CA PHE A 125 6.01 -8.30 -9.77
C PHE A 125 4.83 -8.33 -10.76
N ILE A 126 5.10 -8.67 -12.02
CA ILE A 126 4.10 -8.81 -13.09
C ILE A 126 3.64 -10.28 -13.23
N LEU A 127 4.20 -11.20 -12.44
CA LEU A 127 3.90 -12.64 -12.44
C LEU A 127 3.75 -13.21 -13.86
N PRO A 128 4.85 -13.30 -14.64
CA PRO A 128 4.80 -13.62 -16.07
C PRO A 128 4.18 -14.99 -16.40
N GLU A 129 4.10 -15.88 -15.42
CA GLU A 129 3.59 -17.26 -15.55
C GLU A 129 2.27 -17.51 -14.79
N GLY A 130 1.70 -16.49 -14.13
CA GLY A 130 0.48 -16.60 -13.34
C GLY A 130 0.57 -17.49 -12.08
N LEU A 131 -0.60 -17.94 -11.59
CA LEU A 131 -0.77 -18.71 -10.34
C LEU A 131 -0.34 -20.19 -10.44
N TYR A 132 -0.19 -20.71 -11.65
CA TYR A 132 -0.07 -22.15 -11.89
C TYR A 132 1.35 -22.71 -11.63
N LEU A 133 2.32 -21.85 -11.35
CA LEU A 133 3.68 -22.25 -10.97
C LEU A 133 3.80 -22.35 -9.44
N GLN A 134 4.39 -23.46 -8.96
CA GLN A 134 4.69 -23.73 -7.54
C GLN A 134 5.38 -22.53 -6.86
N ASN A 135 6.27 -21.84 -7.57
CA ASN A 135 7.04 -20.71 -7.05
C ASN A 135 6.16 -19.47 -6.77
N SER A 136 5.15 -19.21 -7.60
CA SER A 136 4.18 -18.12 -7.36
C SER A 136 3.31 -18.40 -6.14
N MET A 137 2.85 -19.64 -5.98
CA MET A 137 2.06 -20.04 -4.80
C MET A 137 2.85 -19.87 -3.50
N ILE A 138 4.12 -20.28 -3.49
CA ILE A 138 5.02 -20.06 -2.34
C ILE A 138 5.18 -18.56 -2.06
N THR A 139 5.35 -17.74 -3.11
CA THR A 139 5.48 -16.28 -2.96
C THR A 139 4.25 -15.69 -2.27
N PHE A 140 3.04 -16.09 -2.65
CA PHE A 140 1.80 -15.65 -2.01
C PHE A 140 1.74 -16.01 -0.52
N ILE A 141 2.02 -17.26 -0.17
CA ILE A 141 1.96 -17.74 1.21
C ILE A 141 3.02 -17.03 2.08
N VAL A 142 4.25 -16.91 1.58
CA VAL A 142 5.34 -16.25 2.29
C VAL A 142 5.04 -14.75 2.45
N THR A 143 4.54 -14.10 1.41
CA THR A 143 4.14 -12.68 1.45
C THR A 143 2.96 -12.43 2.38
N LEU A 144 2.11 -13.43 2.65
CA LEU A 144 1.02 -13.30 3.63
C LEU A 144 1.54 -13.36 5.07
N ILE A 145 2.55 -14.17 5.35
CA ILE A 145 3.03 -14.46 6.71
C ILE A 145 4.16 -13.51 7.14
N VAL A 146 5.14 -13.29 6.28
CA VAL A 146 6.36 -12.53 6.62
C VAL A 146 6.08 -11.09 7.05
N PRO A 147 5.35 -10.25 6.29
CA PRO A 147 5.07 -8.87 6.71
C PRO A 147 4.39 -8.75 8.09
N PRO A 148 3.30 -9.48 8.42
CA PRO A 148 2.74 -9.41 9.76
C PRO A 148 3.70 -9.91 10.86
N VAL A 149 4.49 -10.96 10.60
CA VAL A 149 5.52 -11.41 11.55
C VAL A 149 6.56 -10.32 11.79
N VAL A 150 7.07 -9.68 10.73
CA VAL A 150 8.03 -8.58 10.83
C VAL A 150 7.41 -7.39 11.57
N THR A 151 6.15 -7.03 11.30
CA THR A 151 5.43 -5.99 12.05
C THR A 151 5.38 -6.30 13.54
N VAL A 152 5.05 -7.54 13.93
CA VAL A 152 4.99 -7.95 15.33
C VAL A 152 6.38 -7.89 15.97
N VAL A 153 7.39 -8.47 15.32
CA VAL A 153 8.78 -8.49 15.83
C VAL A 153 9.31 -7.06 16.02
N VAL A 154 9.19 -6.21 15.01
CA VAL A 154 9.65 -4.81 15.09
C VAL A 154 8.85 -4.03 16.14
N SER A 155 7.54 -4.26 16.26
CA SER A 155 6.72 -3.61 17.27
C SER A 155 7.06 -4.06 18.70
N LEU A 156 7.51 -5.31 18.88
CA LEU A 156 7.98 -5.81 20.18
C LEU A 156 9.38 -5.28 20.51
N LEU A 157 10.29 -5.19 19.54
CA LEU A 157 11.63 -4.63 19.73
C LEU A 157 11.58 -3.11 19.98
N THR A 158 10.72 -2.39 19.26
CA THR A 158 10.56 -0.93 19.42
C THR A 158 9.96 -0.58 20.79
N LYS A 159 9.22 -1.49 21.44
CA LYS A 159 8.76 -1.32 22.82
C LYS A 159 9.94 -1.13 23.81
N SER A 160 11.15 -1.60 23.48
CA SER A 160 12.35 -1.33 24.28
C SER A 160 12.82 0.13 24.13
N SER A 161 12.83 0.67 22.91
CA SER A 161 13.31 2.05 22.63
C SER A 161 12.25 3.14 22.85
N ALA A 162 10.95 2.81 22.79
CA ALA A 162 9.88 3.74 23.13
C ALA A 162 9.86 4.08 24.63
N ASN A 163 10.39 3.20 25.49
CA ASN A 163 10.57 3.49 26.91
C ASN A 163 11.72 4.50 27.10
N GLU A 164 12.83 4.36 26.37
CA GLU A 164 13.95 5.31 26.43
C GLU A 164 13.60 6.70 25.85
N VAL A 165 12.85 6.78 24.74
CA VAL A 165 12.44 8.06 24.12
C VAL A 165 11.30 8.76 24.89
N ALA A 166 10.40 8.02 25.54
CA ALA A 166 9.39 8.61 26.43
C ALA A 166 10.05 9.19 27.70
N THR A 167 11.07 8.50 28.21
CA THR A 167 11.90 8.96 29.31
C THR A 167 12.68 10.23 28.89
N ASP A 168 13.28 10.27 27.70
CA ASP A 168 13.98 11.47 27.16
C ASP A 168 13.07 12.71 26.99
N ASN A 169 11.89 12.56 26.38
CA ASN A 169 10.94 13.66 26.21
C ASN A 169 10.39 14.19 27.54
N SER A 170 10.26 13.33 28.57
CA SER A 170 9.85 13.78 29.90
C SER A 170 10.90 14.67 30.58
N TYR A 171 12.20 14.47 30.28
CA TYR A 171 13.26 15.36 30.74
C TYR A 171 13.28 16.68 29.96
N LEU A 172 13.07 16.67 28.64
CA LEU A 172 13.00 17.89 27.83
C LEU A 172 11.79 18.77 28.17
N ILE A 173 10.67 18.16 28.58
CA ILE A 173 9.48 18.90 29.04
C ILE A 173 9.72 19.49 30.44
N GLN A 174 10.43 18.80 31.34
CA GLN A 174 10.80 19.37 32.66
C GLN A 174 11.84 20.50 32.58
N LEU A 175 12.74 20.48 31.60
CA LEU A 175 13.71 21.56 31.39
C LEU A 175 13.19 22.73 30.56
N SER A 176 11.96 22.64 30.01
CA SER A 176 11.35 23.78 29.33
C SER A 176 10.87 24.81 30.37
N PRO A 177 11.41 26.04 30.41
CA PRO A 177 11.06 27.05 31.42
C PRO A 177 9.72 27.76 31.12
N ILE A 178 8.72 27.03 30.61
CA ILE A 178 7.37 27.58 30.40
C ILE A 178 6.44 26.99 31.45
N GLN A 179 6.70 27.36 32.70
CA GLN A 179 5.66 27.46 33.71
C GLN A 179 4.98 28.83 33.55
N GLU A 180 3.65 28.81 33.67
CA GLU A 180 2.81 29.94 34.10
C GLU A 180 2.47 31.06 33.10
N SER A 181 1.29 30.94 32.49
CA SER A 181 0.29 32.01 32.62
C SER A 181 -1.12 31.41 32.53
N SER A 182 -1.56 30.91 33.69
CA SER A 182 -2.97 30.86 34.03
C SER A 182 -3.36 32.24 34.59
N LYS A 183 -4.54 32.72 34.19
CA LYS A 183 -5.22 34.00 34.54
C LYS A 183 -4.88 35.23 33.68
N ALA A 184 -5.75 35.49 32.71
CA ALA A 184 -6.63 36.66 32.72
C ALA A 184 -7.92 36.33 31.99
#